data_AF-I3ZVH6-F1
#
_entry.id   AF-I3ZVH6-F1
#
_cell.length_a   1.000
_cell.length_b   1.000
_cell.length_c   1.000
_cell.angle_alpha   90.00
_cell.angle_beta   90.00
_cell.angle_gamma   90.00
#
_symmetry.space_group_name_H-M   'P 1'
#
loop_
_entity.id
_entity.type
_entity.pdbx_description
1 polymer ?
#
loop_
_entity_poly.entity_id
_entity_poly.type
_entity_poly.pdbx_seq_one_letter_code
_entity_poly.pdbx_strand_id
1 'polypeptide(L)'
;MFIFGGKKEKPRRDIYEELSKKWGLPKEVVKNIGYVYGSPGRGLIKILKSVDPENSEKYAWNALDVDDRGDYIYIRSIEDSEYREKAGREKAPHGVHYPIIHGFLTLAIARKLGNTSGIIGHAVGEALSMWLSRGGYPDIKKNPDQFVDLLATILQRRGMYVDENVKRTIREALEKSTKIADKLIPDVSSVKHLDATSRAIANDAEDPFQILRNAGIDIEPELEEFRQFLAEISGKKVAPKKFPEVEETSRASSKSLIAPELLAIAKGLEFAGYSEEAMKRAEEELWKLIDGLLEDPEENAIEIAYAVKLLRLVQRRDVEGIRNFGG
;
A
#
# COMPACT_ATOMS: atom_id res chain seq x y z
N MET A 1 60.41 -18.09 -19.07
CA MET A 1 59.93 -16.82 -18.49
C MET A 1 58.55 -16.56 -19.08
N PHE A 2 57.46 -16.90 -18.37
CA PHE A 2 56.10 -16.65 -18.81
C PHE A 2 55.53 -15.49 -18.01
N ILE A 3 55.29 -14.35 -18.67
CA ILE A 3 54.65 -13.18 -18.06
C ILE A 3 53.14 -13.35 -18.28
N PHE A 4 52.42 -13.72 -17.23
CA PHE A 4 50.95 -13.68 -17.22
C PHE A 4 50.51 -12.21 -17.18
N GLY A 5 50.00 -11.72 -18.32
CA GLY A 5 49.29 -10.45 -18.39
C GLY A 5 47.97 -10.55 -17.62
N GLY A 6 47.95 -10.01 -16.40
CA GLY A 6 46.73 -9.85 -15.62
C GLY A 6 45.74 -8.96 -16.39
N LYS A 7 44.64 -9.55 -16.86
CA LYS A 7 43.45 -8.77 -17.26
C LYS A 7 43.01 -7.96 -16.05
N LYS A 8 43.23 -6.64 -16.08
CA LYS A 8 42.61 -5.73 -15.12
C LYS A 8 41.10 -5.92 -15.22
N GLU A 9 40.49 -6.50 -14.19
CA GLU A 9 39.04 -6.46 -14.02
C GLU A 9 38.63 -4.99 -14.06
N LYS A 10 37.77 -4.63 -15.02
CA LYS A 10 37.14 -3.31 -15.02
C LYS A 10 36.35 -3.21 -13.71
N PRO A 11 36.47 -2.11 -12.95
CA PRO A 11 35.67 -1.94 -11.74
C PRO A 11 34.19 -2.13 -12.09
N ARG A 12 33.49 -2.98 -11.33
CA ARG A 12 32.04 -3.19 -11.50
C ARG A 12 31.38 -1.82 -11.48
N ARG A 13 30.76 -1.42 -12.60
CA ARG A 13 29.98 -0.18 -12.68
C ARG A 13 28.92 -0.21 -11.61
N ASP A 14 28.90 0.80 -10.76
CA ASP A 14 27.85 0.98 -9.77
C ASP A 14 26.60 1.51 -10.49
N ILE A 15 25.76 0.57 -10.94
CA ILE A 15 24.55 0.87 -11.71
C ILE A 15 23.64 1.86 -10.98
N TYR A 16 23.62 1.85 -9.65
CA TYR A 16 22.79 2.77 -8.87
C TYR A 16 23.35 4.20 -8.86
N GLU A 17 24.67 4.37 -8.94
CA GLU A 17 25.30 5.68 -9.09
C GLU A 17 24.98 6.30 -10.46
N GLU A 18 25.04 5.50 -11.52
CA GLU A 18 24.69 5.95 -12.88
C GLU A 18 23.20 6.34 -12.97
N LEU A 19 22.32 5.50 -12.42
CA LEU A 19 20.88 5.76 -12.41
C LEU A 19 20.50 6.91 -11.47
N SER A 20 21.18 7.07 -10.33
CA SER A 20 21.04 8.23 -9.45
C SER A 20 21.28 9.53 -10.20
N LYS A 21 22.37 9.59 -10.99
CA LYS A 21 22.68 10.74 -11.86
C LYS A 21 21.65 10.93 -12.97
N LYS A 22 21.23 9.84 -13.63
CA LYS A 22 20.21 9.90 -14.70
C LYS A 22 18.90 10.51 -14.21
N TRP A 23 18.45 10.13 -13.02
CA TRP A 23 17.15 10.52 -12.49
C TRP A 23 17.19 11.72 -11.55
N GLY A 24 18.37 12.19 -11.15
CA GLY A 24 18.50 13.26 -10.16
C GLY A 24 17.98 12.85 -8.77
N LEU A 25 18.03 11.55 -8.45
CA LEU A 25 17.52 10.99 -7.20
C LEU A 25 18.66 10.40 -6.37
N PRO A 26 18.57 10.42 -5.03
CA PRO A 26 19.54 9.71 -4.19
C PRO A 26 19.65 8.23 -4.56
N LYS A 27 20.86 7.67 -4.47
CA LYS A 27 21.14 6.25 -4.77
C LYS A 27 20.20 5.29 -4.02
N GLU A 28 19.90 5.61 -2.77
CA GLU A 28 18.98 4.84 -1.93
C GLU A 28 17.55 4.84 -2.46
N VAL A 29 17.07 5.98 -2.97
CA VAL A 29 15.74 6.07 -3.62
C VAL A 29 15.69 5.18 -4.85
N VAL A 30 16.70 5.25 -5.72
CA VAL A 30 16.79 4.40 -6.93
C VAL A 30 16.81 2.91 -6.58
N LYS A 31 17.51 2.55 -5.50
CA LYS A 31 17.55 1.18 -4.98
C LYS A 31 16.16 0.72 -4.54
N ASN A 32 15.45 1.54 -3.77
CA ASN A 32 14.11 1.22 -3.27
C ASN A 32 13.04 1.17 -4.38
N ILE A 33 13.12 2.05 -5.39
CA ILE A 33 12.31 1.92 -6.63
C ILE A 33 12.54 0.53 -7.24
N GLY A 34 13.79 0.07 -7.24
CA GLY A 34 14.14 -1.26 -7.70
C GLY A 34 13.53 -2.40 -6.90
N TYR A 35 13.38 -2.25 -5.59
CA TYR A 35 12.68 -3.21 -4.76
C TYR A 35 11.18 -3.18 -5.03
N VAL A 36 10.54 -2.03 -5.17
CA VAL A 36 9.10 -1.98 -5.52
C VAL A 36 8.80 -2.73 -6.82
N TYR A 37 9.67 -2.65 -7.83
CA TYR A 37 9.51 -3.43 -9.06
C TYR A 37 9.79 -4.93 -8.92
N GLY A 38 10.70 -5.31 -8.02
CA GLY A 38 11.20 -6.68 -7.91
C GLY A 38 10.60 -7.50 -6.78
N SER A 39 9.92 -6.86 -5.84
CA SER A 39 9.29 -7.49 -4.68
C SER A 39 7.87 -8.07 -4.88
N PRO A 40 7.02 -7.67 -5.86
CA PRO A 40 5.63 -8.12 -5.92
C PRO A 40 5.49 -9.65 -5.79
N GLY A 41 4.87 -10.09 -4.69
CA GLY A 41 4.76 -11.49 -4.31
C GLY A 41 3.58 -11.74 -3.38
N ARG A 42 3.71 -12.67 -2.41
CA ARG A 42 2.63 -13.04 -1.49
C ARG A 42 2.01 -11.85 -0.75
N GLY A 43 2.79 -10.84 -0.39
CA GLY A 43 2.31 -9.61 0.23
C GLY A 43 1.29 -8.85 -0.63
N LEU A 44 1.57 -8.69 -1.93
CA LEU A 44 0.61 -8.10 -2.87
C LEU A 44 -0.67 -8.91 -2.95
N ILE A 45 -0.58 -10.25 -3.02
CA ILE A 45 -1.75 -11.13 -3.06
C ILE A 45 -2.59 -11.01 -1.78
N LYS A 46 -1.97 -10.91 -0.60
CA LYS A 46 -2.67 -10.68 0.67
C LYS A 46 -3.42 -9.33 0.68
N ILE A 47 -2.82 -8.28 0.10
CA ILE A 47 -3.50 -6.99 -0.07
C ILE A 47 -4.70 -7.13 -1.01
N LEU A 48 -4.53 -7.81 -2.15
CA LEU A 48 -5.63 -8.01 -3.11
C LEU A 48 -6.75 -8.87 -2.54
N LYS A 49 -6.43 -9.88 -1.72
CA LYS A 49 -7.40 -10.70 -0.99
C LYS A 49 -8.29 -9.86 -0.07
N SER A 50 -7.73 -8.84 0.59
CA SER A 50 -8.49 -8.04 1.56
C SER A 50 -9.57 -7.18 0.92
N VAL A 51 -9.45 -6.87 -0.37
CA VAL A 51 -10.48 -6.15 -1.13
C VAL A 51 -11.41 -7.09 -1.89
N ASP A 52 -11.07 -8.37 -1.99
CA ASP A 52 -11.89 -9.35 -2.68
C ASP A 52 -13.21 -9.61 -1.93
N PRO A 53 -14.39 -9.49 -2.56
CA PRO A 53 -15.68 -9.72 -1.91
C PRO A 53 -15.86 -11.11 -1.29
N GLU A 54 -15.12 -12.11 -1.76
CA GLU A 54 -15.15 -13.47 -1.21
C GLU A 54 -14.02 -13.72 -0.20
N ASN A 55 -13.19 -12.71 0.08
CA ASN A 55 -11.97 -12.84 0.88
C ASN A 55 -11.08 -13.99 0.39
N SER A 56 -11.03 -14.18 -0.93
CA SER A 56 -10.39 -15.32 -1.59
C SER A 56 -9.24 -14.85 -2.47
N GLU A 57 -8.15 -15.60 -2.43
CA GLU A 57 -6.99 -15.33 -3.28
C GLU A 57 -7.19 -15.86 -4.70
N LYS A 58 -8.18 -16.73 -4.94
CA LYS A 58 -8.38 -17.45 -6.20
C LYS A 58 -8.45 -16.53 -7.42
N TYR A 59 -9.18 -15.42 -7.33
CA TYR A 59 -9.31 -14.49 -8.44
C TYR A 59 -7.97 -13.81 -8.76
N ALA A 60 -7.28 -13.32 -7.73
CA ALA A 60 -5.97 -12.70 -7.88
C ALA A 60 -4.94 -13.70 -8.42
N TRP A 61 -4.87 -14.91 -7.84
CA TRP A 61 -3.92 -15.95 -8.26
C TRP A 61 -4.07 -16.30 -9.73
N ASN A 62 -5.28 -16.61 -10.16
CA ASN A 62 -5.52 -17.06 -11.53
C ASN A 62 -5.35 -15.89 -12.53
N ALA A 63 -5.92 -14.72 -12.24
CA ALA A 63 -5.92 -13.60 -13.19
C ALA A 63 -4.54 -12.93 -13.33
N LEU A 64 -3.70 -13.01 -12.30
CA LEU A 64 -2.30 -12.57 -12.34
C LEU A 64 -1.31 -13.68 -12.73
N ASP A 65 -1.80 -14.88 -13.07
CA ASP A 65 -0.96 -16.00 -13.50
C ASP A 65 0.12 -16.35 -12.46
N VAL A 66 -0.32 -16.54 -11.22
CA VAL A 66 0.56 -16.84 -10.08
C VAL A 66 1.04 -18.29 -10.15
N ASP A 67 2.36 -18.45 -10.12
CA ASP A 67 3.08 -19.72 -10.05
C ASP A 67 3.69 -19.89 -8.65
N ASP A 68 3.15 -20.82 -7.86
CA ASP A 68 3.64 -21.10 -6.50
C ASP A 68 4.80 -22.10 -6.55
N ARG A 69 5.97 -21.66 -6.08
CA ARG A 69 7.20 -22.46 -6.07
C ARG A 69 7.55 -22.97 -4.68
N GLY A 70 6.64 -22.80 -3.72
CA GLY A 70 6.78 -23.26 -2.34
C GLY A 70 7.25 -22.12 -1.42
N ASP A 71 8.51 -21.75 -1.53
CA ASP A 71 9.16 -20.73 -0.70
C ASP A 71 8.90 -19.28 -1.18
N TYR A 72 8.56 -19.11 -2.46
CA TYR A 72 8.09 -17.85 -3.02
C TYR A 72 7.01 -18.10 -4.09
N ILE A 73 6.23 -17.06 -4.40
CA ILE A 73 5.36 -17.05 -5.56
C ILE A 73 5.95 -16.17 -6.66
N TYR A 74 5.63 -16.52 -7.89
CA TYR A 74 6.01 -15.78 -9.09
C TYR A 74 4.74 -15.28 -9.78
N ILE A 75 4.53 -13.97 -9.80
CA ILE A 75 3.36 -13.35 -10.44
C ILE A 75 3.71 -13.14 -11.92
N ARG A 76 3.46 -14.14 -12.78
CA ARG A 76 3.97 -14.14 -14.16
C ARG A 76 3.52 -12.92 -14.95
N SER A 77 2.29 -12.44 -14.77
CA SER A 77 1.81 -11.27 -15.50
C SER A 77 2.61 -10.01 -15.21
N ILE A 78 3.13 -9.85 -13.98
CA ILE A 78 4.01 -8.74 -13.60
C ILE A 78 5.44 -9.04 -14.01
N GLU A 79 5.93 -10.23 -13.69
CA GLU A 79 7.32 -10.63 -13.85
C GLU A 79 7.76 -10.73 -15.31
N ASP A 80 6.88 -11.15 -16.20
CA ASP A 80 7.15 -11.30 -17.63
C ASP A 80 6.75 -10.04 -18.42
N SER A 81 6.26 -8.99 -17.75
CA SER A 81 5.89 -7.73 -18.39
C SER A 81 7.12 -6.94 -18.85
N GLU A 82 7.00 -6.30 -20.02
CA GLU A 82 8.07 -5.43 -20.54
C GLU A 82 8.34 -4.25 -19.60
N TYR A 83 7.33 -3.71 -18.91
CA TYR A 83 7.56 -2.63 -17.96
C TYR A 83 8.42 -3.10 -16.79
N ARG A 84 8.24 -4.33 -16.29
CA ARG A 84 9.07 -4.85 -15.21
C ARG A 84 10.51 -5.06 -15.68
N GLU A 85 10.70 -5.52 -16.91
CA GLU A 85 12.05 -5.68 -17.49
C GLU A 85 12.73 -4.32 -17.75
N LYS A 86 12.04 -3.38 -18.39
CA LYS A 86 12.57 -2.05 -18.73
C LYS A 86 12.73 -1.18 -17.49
N ALA A 87 11.66 -1.00 -16.73
CA ALA A 87 11.70 -0.19 -15.51
C ALA A 87 12.50 -0.86 -14.39
N GLY A 88 12.57 -2.20 -14.35
CA GLY A 88 13.44 -2.92 -13.43
C GLY A 88 14.93 -2.76 -13.75
N ARG A 89 15.30 -2.62 -15.03
CA ARG A 89 16.69 -2.29 -15.44
C ARG A 89 17.02 -0.83 -15.23
N GLU A 90 16.10 0.06 -15.60
CA GLU A 90 16.32 1.50 -15.54
C GLU A 90 15.95 2.14 -14.20
N LYS A 91 15.29 1.40 -13.32
CA LYS A 91 14.69 1.89 -12.06
C LYS A 91 13.87 3.15 -12.30
N ALA A 92 13.03 3.11 -13.33
CA ALA A 92 12.30 4.27 -13.83
C ALA A 92 11.31 4.80 -12.78
N PRO A 93 11.51 6.00 -12.21
CA PRO A 93 10.66 6.51 -11.13
C PRO A 93 9.21 6.70 -11.56
N HIS A 94 9.00 7.07 -12.83
CA HIS A 94 7.68 7.37 -13.38
C HIS A 94 6.79 6.13 -13.57
N GLY A 95 7.25 4.91 -13.31
CA GLY A 95 6.39 3.73 -13.34
C GLY A 95 6.35 2.95 -12.02
N VAL A 96 6.91 3.49 -10.92
CA VAL A 96 7.13 2.73 -9.69
C VAL A 96 5.82 2.17 -9.08
N HIS A 97 4.71 2.84 -9.36
CA HIS A 97 3.35 2.45 -8.96
C HIS A 97 2.77 1.25 -9.74
N TYR A 98 3.39 0.85 -10.86
CA TYR A 98 2.81 -0.11 -11.79
C TYR A 98 2.50 -1.48 -11.18
N PRO A 99 3.36 -2.10 -10.34
CA PRO A 99 3.00 -3.37 -9.73
C PRO A 99 1.71 -3.33 -8.89
N ILE A 100 1.48 -2.22 -8.19
CA ILE A 100 0.26 -2.01 -7.37
C ILE A 100 -0.95 -1.91 -8.30
N ILE A 101 -0.90 -1.00 -9.27
CA ILE A 101 -2.00 -0.74 -10.20
C ILE A 101 -2.31 -1.98 -11.04
N HIS A 102 -1.27 -2.72 -11.46
CA HIS A 102 -1.41 -3.99 -12.18
C HIS A 102 -2.29 -4.96 -11.39
N GLY A 103 -1.98 -5.17 -10.10
CA GLY A 103 -2.74 -6.06 -9.23
C GLY A 103 -4.21 -5.68 -9.13
N PHE A 104 -4.49 -4.43 -8.77
CA PHE A 104 -5.87 -3.95 -8.55
C PHE A 104 -6.70 -3.91 -9.84
N LEU A 105 -6.13 -3.41 -10.95
CA LEU A 105 -6.82 -3.40 -12.24
C LEU A 105 -7.16 -4.82 -12.71
N THR A 106 -6.19 -5.73 -12.61
CA THR A 106 -6.39 -7.14 -13.01
C THR A 106 -7.52 -7.78 -12.22
N LEU A 107 -7.54 -7.58 -10.89
CA LEU A 107 -8.60 -8.10 -10.03
C LEU A 107 -9.98 -7.54 -10.40
N ALA A 108 -10.09 -6.23 -10.62
CA ALA A 108 -11.36 -5.60 -10.99
C ALA A 108 -11.90 -6.10 -12.34
N ILE A 109 -11.02 -6.22 -13.35
CA ILE A 109 -11.39 -6.72 -14.68
C ILE A 109 -11.82 -8.19 -14.59
N ALA A 110 -11.07 -9.01 -13.85
CA ALA A 110 -11.41 -10.41 -13.63
C ALA A 110 -12.78 -10.58 -12.96
N ARG A 111 -13.07 -9.74 -11.96
CA ARG A 111 -14.36 -9.71 -11.28
C ARG A 111 -15.49 -9.29 -12.21
N LYS A 112 -15.30 -8.23 -12.99
CA LYS A 112 -16.31 -7.72 -13.94
C LYS A 112 -16.64 -8.70 -15.04
N LEU A 113 -15.63 -9.38 -15.57
CA LEU A 113 -15.81 -10.34 -16.66
C LEU A 113 -16.25 -11.72 -16.15
N GLY A 114 -16.23 -11.96 -14.83
CA GLY A 114 -16.42 -13.31 -14.28
C GLY A 114 -15.38 -14.32 -14.77
N ASN A 115 -14.21 -13.83 -15.21
CA ASN A 115 -13.17 -14.61 -15.86
C ASN A 115 -11.87 -14.46 -15.08
N THR A 116 -11.20 -15.57 -14.79
CA THR A 116 -9.96 -15.57 -14.00
C THR A 116 -8.74 -15.92 -14.85
N SER A 117 -8.82 -15.84 -16.18
CA SER A 117 -7.70 -16.13 -17.07
C SER A 117 -6.52 -15.19 -16.82
N GLY A 118 -5.31 -15.75 -16.73
CA GLY A 118 -4.05 -15.00 -16.64
C GLY A 118 -3.82 -14.02 -17.79
N ILE A 119 -4.51 -14.21 -18.92
CA ILE A 119 -4.50 -13.28 -20.06
C ILE A 119 -4.88 -11.85 -19.63
N ILE A 120 -5.72 -11.69 -18.59
CA ILE A 120 -6.12 -10.38 -18.05
C ILE A 120 -4.90 -9.65 -17.48
N GLY A 121 -4.15 -10.29 -16.57
CA GLY A 121 -2.93 -9.69 -16.03
C GLY A 121 -1.94 -9.35 -17.14
N HIS A 122 -1.71 -10.27 -18.09
CA HIS A 122 -0.80 -10.02 -19.21
C HIS A 122 -1.24 -8.83 -20.09
N ALA A 123 -2.55 -8.65 -20.31
CA ALA A 123 -3.09 -7.50 -21.04
C ALA A 123 -2.86 -6.17 -20.28
N VAL A 124 -3.06 -6.18 -18.96
CA VAL A 124 -2.78 -5.01 -18.10
C VAL A 124 -1.29 -4.68 -18.14
N GLY A 125 -0.42 -5.70 -18.04
CA GLY A 125 1.02 -5.52 -18.14
C GLY A 125 1.47 -4.94 -19.48
N GLU A 126 0.89 -5.39 -20.58
CA GLU A 126 1.14 -4.85 -21.92
C GLU A 126 0.73 -3.36 -22.01
N ALA A 127 -0.46 -3.00 -21.54
CA ALA A 127 -0.94 -1.61 -21.54
C ALA A 127 -0.02 -0.68 -20.72
N LEU A 128 0.36 -1.11 -19.51
CA LEU A 128 1.30 -0.39 -18.66
C LEU A 128 2.68 -0.23 -19.33
N SER A 129 3.15 -1.26 -20.02
CA SER A 129 4.44 -1.23 -20.74
C SER A 129 4.45 -0.22 -21.89
N MET A 130 3.36 -0.16 -22.65
CA MET A 130 3.20 0.84 -23.70
C MET A 130 3.14 2.26 -23.12
N TRP A 131 2.55 2.43 -21.94
CA TRP A 131 2.44 3.74 -21.29
C TRP A 131 3.72 4.22 -20.61
N LEU A 132 4.57 3.30 -20.16
CA LEU A 132 5.87 3.65 -19.57
C LEU A 132 6.67 4.58 -20.49
N SER A 133 6.68 4.27 -21.79
CA SER A 133 7.42 5.04 -22.80
C SER A 133 6.80 6.41 -23.14
N ARG A 134 5.54 6.65 -22.72
CA ARG A 134 4.79 7.89 -22.98
C ARG A 134 4.82 8.90 -21.82
N GLY A 135 5.46 8.54 -20.71
CA GLY A 135 5.51 9.38 -19.50
C GLY A 135 5.08 8.66 -18.23
N GLY A 136 4.67 7.39 -18.32
CA GLY A 136 4.46 6.57 -17.14
C GLY A 136 3.15 6.83 -16.41
N TYR A 137 3.17 6.51 -15.12
CA TYR A 137 2.08 6.74 -14.18
C TYR A 137 1.57 8.19 -14.15
N PRO A 138 2.41 9.25 -14.15
CA PRO A 138 1.93 10.62 -14.25
C PRO A 138 1.10 10.90 -15.51
N ASP A 139 1.45 10.28 -16.63
CA ASP A 139 0.72 10.47 -17.89
C ASP A 139 -0.61 9.70 -17.89
N ILE A 140 -0.67 8.51 -17.28
CA ILE A 140 -1.94 7.77 -17.06
C ILE A 140 -2.93 8.64 -16.27
N LYS A 141 -2.47 9.32 -15.22
CA LYS A 141 -3.33 10.21 -14.41
C LYS A 141 -3.86 11.40 -15.19
N LYS A 142 -3.09 11.92 -16.15
CA LYS A 142 -3.50 13.03 -17.02
C LYS A 142 -4.44 12.58 -18.14
N ASN A 143 -4.25 11.36 -18.64
CA ASN A 143 -4.95 10.83 -19.81
C ASN A 143 -5.63 9.47 -19.51
N PRO A 144 -6.47 9.37 -18.46
CA PRO A 144 -6.96 8.08 -17.99
C PRO A 144 -7.87 7.38 -19.01
N ASP A 145 -8.67 8.14 -19.77
CA ASP A 145 -9.58 7.56 -20.77
C ASP A 145 -8.81 6.97 -21.95
N GLN A 146 -7.71 7.61 -22.37
CA GLN A 146 -6.85 7.06 -23.42
C GLN A 146 -6.17 5.76 -22.97
N PHE A 147 -5.79 5.68 -21.68
CA PHE A 147 -5.25 4.43 -21.11
C PHE A 147 -6.32 3.33 -21.09
N VAL A 148 -7.56 3.67 -20.71
CA VAL A 148 -8.69 2.73 -20.70
C VAL A 148 -8.98 2.21 -22.11
N ASP A 149 -9.01 3.07 -23.12
CA ASP A 149 -9.23 2.66 -24.51
C ASP A 149 -8.10 1.76 -25.04
N LEU A 150 -6.86 2.05 -24.67
CA LEU A 150 -5.74 1.17 -25.01
C LEU A 150 -5.90 -0.20 -24.36
N LEU A 151 -6.16 -0.24 -23.05
CA LEU A 151 -6.33 -1.49 -22.31
C LEU A 151 -7.52 -2.30 -22.86
N ALA A 152 -8.64 -1.65 -23.14
CA ALA A 152 -9.80 -2.27 -23.80
C ALA A 152 -9.43 -2.89 -25.15
N THR A 153 -8.67 -2.16 -25.97
CA THR A 153 -8.19 -2.65 -27.28
C THR A 153 -7.31 -3.89 -27.12
N ILE A 154 -6.40 -3.90 -26.14
CA ILE A 154 -5.52 -5.05 -25.87
C ILE A 154 -6.31 -6.26 -25.39
N LEU A 155 -7.26 -6.06 -24.46
CA LEU A 155 -8.16 -7.11 -23.98
C LEU A 155 -8.97 -7.72 -25.13
N GLN A 156 -9.53 -6.88 -26.02
CA GLN A 156 -10.28 -7.33 -27.20
C GLN A 156 -9.40 -8.13 -28.19
N ARG A 157 -8.17 -7.67 -28.47
CA ARG A 157 -7.21 -8.39 -29.31
C ARG A 157 -6.84 -9.76 -28.74
N ARG A 158 -6.90 -9.90 -27.42
CA ARG A 158 -6.67 -11.15 -26.70
C ARG A 158 -7.94 -11.99 -26.52
N GLY A 159 -9.03 -11.65 -27.22
CA GLY A 159 -10.25 -12.44 -27.32
C GLY A 159 -11.29 -12.16 -26.23
N MET A 160 -11.16 -11.09 -25.45
CA MET A 160 -12.15 -10.73 -24.43
C MET A 160 -13.24 -9.82 -25.00
N TYR A 161 -14.47 -10.02 -24.56
CA TYR A 161 -15.55 -9.10 -24.84
C TYR A 161 -15.44 -7.88 -23.92
N VAL A 162 -15.23 -6.70 -24.51
CA VAL A 162 -15.15 -5.43 -23.78
C VAL A 162 -16.16 -4.47 -24.40
N ASP A 163 -17.25 -4.25 -23.68
CA ASP A 163 -18.25 -3.23 -23.99
C ASP A 163 -17.99 -1.94 -23.18
N GLU A 164 -18.85 -0.94 -23.35
CA GLU A 164 -18.76 0.33 -22.63
C GLU A 164 -18.91 0.18 -21.11
N ASN A 165 -19.64 -0.83 -20.64
CA ASN A 165 -19.77 -1.10 -19.21
C ASN A 165 -18.44 -1.62 -18.63
N VAL A 166 -17.75 -2.52 -19.35
CA VAL A 166 -16.41 -2.98 -18.98
C VAL A 166 -15.41 -1.82 -19.02
N LYS A 167 -15.45 -0.95 -20.04
CA LYS A 167 -14.59 0.25 -20.09
C LYS A 167 -14.81 1.17 -18.89
N ARG A 168 -16.07 1.45 -18.54
CA ARG A 168 -16.41 2.23 -17.34
C ARG A 168 -15.86 1.58 -16.07
N THR A 169 -16.00 0.27 -15.93
CA THR A 169 -15.38 -0.46 -14.81
C THR A 169 -13.86 -0.30 -14.79
N ILE A 170 -13.18 -0.43 -15.94
CA ILE A 170 -11.72 -0.23 -16.01
C ILE A 170 -11.36 1.19 -15.58
N ARG A 171 -12.14 2.20 -16.00
CA ARG A 171 -11.90 3.60 -15.65
C ARG A 171 -12.06 3.89 -14.16
N GLU A 172 -13.10 3.33 -13.54
CA GLU A 172 -13.35 3.45 -12.09
C GLU A 172 -12.32 2.66 -11.27
N ALA A 173 -11.97 1.45 -11.71
CA ALA A 173 -10.92 0.65 -11.09
C ALA A 173 -9.56 1.36 -11.16
N LEU A 174 -9.26 2.00 -12.29
CA LEU A 174 -8.05 2.81 -12.45
C LEU A 174 -8.02 3.93 -11.42
N GLU A 175 -9.08 4.71 -11.31
CA GLU A 175 -9.18 5.80 -10.33
C GLU A 175 -8.92 5.30 -8.91
N LYS A 176 -9.64 4.26 -8.47
CA LYS A 176 -9.50 3.74 -7.09
C LYS A 176 -8.11 3.14 -6.86
N SER A 177 -7.56 2.42 -7.84
CA SER A 177 -6.19 1.89 -7.76
C SER A 177 -5.13 2.99 -7.69
N THR A 178 -5.34 4.12 -8.38
CA THR A 178 -4.42 5.27 -8.30
C THR A 178 -4.44 5.93 -6.92
N LYS A 179 -5.60 6.02 -6.26
CA LYS A 179 -5.69 6.51 -4.86
C LYS A 179 -4.87 5.63 -3.92
N ILE A 180 -5.00 4.30 -4.02
CA ILE A 180 -4.22 3.34 -3.23
C ILE A 180 -2.72 3.50 -3.53
N ALA A 181 -2.35 3.57 -4.80
CA ALA A 181 -0.95 3.69 -5.21
C ALA A 181 -0.33 5.01 -4.75
N ASP A 182 -1.05 6.13 -4.83
CA ASP A 182 -0.62 7.44 -4.33
C ASP A 182 -0.45 7.44 -2.81
N LYS A 183 -1.25 6.69 -2.05
CA LYS A 183 -1.06 6.54 -0.61
C LYS A 183 0.17 5.72 -0.25
N LEU A 184 0.41 4.65 -0.99
CA LEU A 184 1.59 3.80 -0.81
C LEU A 184 2.88 4.53 -1.18
N ILE A 185 2.87 5.30 -2.26
CA ILE A 185 4.03 6.03 -2.77
C ILE A 185 3.58 7.45 -3.18
N PRO A 186 3.44 8.39 -2.23
CA PRO A 186 2.97 9.76 -2.50
C PRO A 186 4.01 10.58 -3.24
N ASP A 187 5.28 10.30 -2.99
CA ASP A 187 6.41 10.91 -3.67
C ASP A 187 7.47 9.83 -3.96
N VAL A 188 7.95 9.80 -5.20
CA VAL A 188 9.02 8.91 -5.66
C VAL A 188 10.36 9.20 -4.98
N SER A 189 10.50 10.35 -4.29
CA SER A 189 11.68 10.66 -3.47
C SER A 189 11.60 10.08 -2.05
N SER A 190 10.43 9.62 -1.61
CA SER A 190 10.22 9.18 -0.22
C SER A 190 10.75 7.78 0.03
N VAL A 191 11.97 7.69 0.56
CA VAL A 191 12.62 6.42 0.96
C VAL A 191 11.73 5.60 1.90
N LYS A 192 11.13 6.25 2.91
CA LYS A 192 10.24 5.60 3.89
C LYS A 192 9.07 4.87 3.20
N HIS A 193 8.39 5.55 2.28
CA HIS A 193 7.23 4.98 1.58
C HIS A 193 7.64 3.89 0.59
N LEU A 194 8.74 4.08 -0.14
CA LEU A 194 9.25 3.07 -1.07
C LEU A 194 9.70 1.80 -0.34
N ASP A 195 10.44 1.92 0.77
CA ASP A 195 10.86 0.78 1.60
C ASP A 195 9.65 0.03 2.14
N ALA A 196 8.75 0.74 2.84
CA ALA A 196 7.57 0.14 3.44
C ALA A 196 6.68 -0.56 2.40
N THR A 197 6.46 0.09 1.25
CA THR A 197 5.69 -0.50 0.15
C THR A 197 6.38 -1.73 -0.41
N SER A 198 7.69 -1.67 -0.69
CA SER A 198 8.42 -2.80 -1.26
C SER A 198 8.42 -4.02 -0.35
N ARG A 199 8.48 -3.80 0.98
CA ARG A 199 8.38 -4.84 2.00
C ARG A 199 6.95 -5.37 2.15
N ALA A 200 5.95 -4.50 2.12
CA ALA A 200 4.55 -4.91 2.24
C ALA A 200 4.10 -5.78 1.06
N ILE A 201 4.59 -5.53 -0.15
CA ILE A 201 4.21 -6.32 -1.33
C ILE A 201 5.07 -7.58 -1.53
N ALA A 202 6.10 -7.78 -0.71
CA ALA A 202 7.12 -8.82 -0.85
C ALA A 202 6.61 -10.25 -0.59
N ASN A 203 7.37 -11.25 -1.02
CA ASN A 203 7.06 -12.67 -0.79
C ASN A 203 7.11 -13.07 0.69
N ASP A 204 7.99 -12.45 1.47
CA ASP A 204 8.21 -12.69 2.90
C ASP A 204 7.32 -11.80 3.80
N ALA A 205 6.40 -11.01 3.21
CA ALA A 205 5.47 -10.18 3.96
C ALA A 205 4.44 -11.04 4.72
N GLU A 206 4.68 -11.31 6.00
CA GLU A 206 3.74 -12.04 6.86
C GLU A 206 2.43 -11.28 7.07
N ASP A 207 2.52 -10.02 7.49
CA ASP A 207 1.39 -9.08 7.59
C ASP A 207 1.72 -7.77 6.85
N PRO A 208 1.26 -7.63 5.58
CA PRO A 208 1.53 -6.43 4.80
C PRO A 208 0.92 -5.17 5.42
N PHE A 209 -0.21 -5.28 6.12
CA PHE A 209 -0.90 -4.13 6.71
C PHE A 209 -0.16 -3.65 7.95
N GLN A 210 0.42 -4.54 8.75
CA GLN A 210 1.25 -4.14 9.87
C GLN A 210 2.51 -3.40 9.42
N ILE A 211 3.14 -3.86 8.32
CA ILE A 211 4.30 -3.18 7.72
C ILE A 211 3.94 -1.74 7.33
N LEU A 212 2.79 -1.56 6.66
CA LEU A 212 2.32 -0.23 6.24
C LEU A 212 1.96 0.65 7.45
N ARG A 213 1.22 0.14 8.43
CA ARG A 213 0.87 0.87 9.67
C ARG A 213 2.10 1.33 10.44
N ASN A 214 3.12 0.47 10.57
CA ASN A 214 4.39 0.83 11.22
C ASN A 214 5.13 1.97 10.50
N ALA A 215 4.89 2.14 9.19
CA ALA A 215 5.39 3.26 8.42
C ALA A 215 4.46 4.48 8.42
N GLY A 216 3.36 4.46 9.19
CA GLY A 216 2.35 5.52 9.20
C GLY A 216 1.54 5.60 7.89
N ILE A 217 1.49 4.51 7.13
CA ILE A 217 0.73 4.41 5.88
C ILE A 217 -0.59 3.69 6.19
N ASP A 218 -1.68 4.45 6.24
CA ASP A 218 -3.03 3.90 6.31
C ASP A 218 -3.69 3.93 4.93
N ILE A 219 -4.11 2.75 4.46
CA ILE A 219 -4.82 2.53 3.19
C ILE A 219 -6.16 1.83 3.37
N GLU A 220 -6.58 1.51 4.61
CA GLU A 220 -7.85 0.79 4.82
C GLU A 220 -9.06 1.54 4.23
N PRO A 221 -9.15 2.90 4.28
CA PRO A 221 -10.24 3.62 3.64
C PRO A 221 -10.31 3.38 2.12
N GLU A 222 -9.18 3.46 1.42
CA GLU A 222 -9.10 3.24 -0.03
C GLU A 222 -9.35 1.77 -0.39
N LEU A 223 -8.91 0.83 0.46
CA LEU A 223 -9.20 -0.59 0.28
C LEU A 223 -10.68 -0.91 0.48
N GLU A 224 -11.34 -0.27 1.45
CA GLU A 224 -12.79 -0.41 1.65
C GLU A 224 -13.58 0.16 0.46
N GLU A 225 -13.19 1.35 -0.05
CA GLU A 225 -13.76 1.93 -1.27
C GLU A 225 -13.62 0.95 -2.46
N PHE A 226 -12.46 0.32 -2.59
CA PHE A 226 -12.21 -0.68 -3.64
C PHE A 226 -13.03 -1.96 -3.42
N ARG A 227 -13.17 -2.44 -2.19
CA ARG A 227 -13.96 -3.64 -1.84
C ARG A 227 -15.44 -3.44 -2.19
N GLN A 228 -16.01 -2.29 -1.86
CA GLN A 228 -17.40 -1.96 -2.18
C GLN A 228 -17.61 -1.89 -3.68
N PHE A 229 -16.68 -1.28 -4.41
CA PHE A 229 -16.68 -1.27 -5.86
C PHE A 229 -16.62 -2.70 -6.46
N LEU A 230 -15.75 -3.58 -5.94
CA LEU A 230 -15.70 -4.97 -6.39
C LEU A 230 -16.99 -5.74 -6.10
N ALA A 231 -17.64 -5.47 -4.97
CA ALA A 231 -18.94 -6.04 -4.62
C ALA A 231 -20.01 -5.65 -5.64
N GLU A 232 -20.08 -4.36 -5.97
CA GLU A 232 -21.03 -3.81 -6.93
C GLU A 232 -20.86 -4.44 -8.32
N ILE A 233 -19.64 -4.44 -8.87
CA ILE A 233 -19.41 -4.93 -10.24
C ILE A 233 -19.54 -6.45 -10.35
N SER A 234 -19.40 -7.18 -9.25
CA SER A 234 -19.57 -8.64 -9.21
C SER A 234 -21.03 -9.06 -8.97
N GLY A 235 -21.94 -8.11 -8.75
CA GLY A 235 -23.34 -8.38 -8.41
C GLY A 235 -23.51 -9.07 -7.05
N LYS A 236 -22.47 -9.06 -6.19
CA LYS A 236 -22.51 -9.64 -4.86
C LYS A 236 -22.86 -8.58 -3.83
N LYS A 237 -23.86 -8.88 -2.99
CA LYS A 237 -24.07 -8.12 -1.76
C LYS A 237 -22.97 -8.47 -0.76
N VAL A 238 -21.97 -7.62 -0.65
CA VAL A 238 -21.10 -7.61 0.53
C VAL A 238 -21.88 -6.87 1.60
N ALA A 239 -22.10 -7.49 2.76
CA ALA A 239 -22.49 -6.72 3.92
C ALA A 239 -21.34 -5.73 4.15
N PRO A 240 -21.57 -4.41 4.08
CA PRO A 240 -20.51 -3.46 4.39
C PRO A 240 -19.92 -3.90 5.72
N LYS A 241 -18.59 -3.87 5.88
CA LYS A 241 -18.05 -3.84 7.24
C LYS A 241 -18.83 -2.70 7.91
N LYS A 242 -19.60 -2.99 8.95
CA LYS A 242 -20.31 -1.97 9.71
C LYS A 242 -19.24 -1.07 10.32
N PHE A 243 -18.81 -0.06 9.57
CA PHE A 243 -18.44 1.20 10.15
C PHE A 243 -19.72 1.75 10.78
N PRO A 244 -19.66 2.30 12.01
CA PRO A 244 -20.83 2.93 12.59
C PRO A 244 -21.37 3.96 11.59
N GLU A 245 -22.64 3.82 11.22
CA GLU A 245 -23.33 4.74 10.31
C GLU A 245 -23.18 6.17 10.83
N VAL A 246 -22.59 7.03 10.01
CA VAL A 246 -22.67 8.46 10.18
C VAL A 246 -24.05 8.87 9.69
N GLU A 247 -25.07 8.77 10.55
CA GLU A 247 -26.29 9.52 10.36
C GLU A 247 -25.97 11.01 10.52
N GLU A 248 -26.19 11.76 9.45
CA GLU A 248 -26.26 13.22 9.46
C GLU A 248 -27.46 13.68 10.30
N THR A 249 -27.35 13.60 11.62
CA THR A 249 -28.04 14.53 12.50
C THR A 249 -27.15 14.85 13.69
N SER A 250 -26.92 16.15 13.89
CA SER A 250 -26.11 16.78 14.92
C SER A 250 -24.58 16.76 14.70
N ARG A 251 -24.09 17.93 14.26
CA ARG A 251 -22.73 18.39 14.52
C ARG A 251 -22.41 18.24 16.01
N ALA A 252 -21.64 17.22 16.41
CA ALA A 252 -20.65 17.23 17.50
C ALA A 252 -20.22 15.79 17.89
N SER A 253 -18.89 15.56 17.91
CA SER A 253 -18.17 14.38 18.45
C SER A 253 -18.28 13.07 17.64
N SER A 254 -17.24 12.33 17.28
CA SER A 254 -15.85 12.28 17.76
C SER A 254 -14.88 11.86 16.64
N LYS A 255 -13.98 12.77 16.25
CA LYS A 255 -12.58 12.37 16.07
C LYS A 255 -12.15 11.88 17.45
N SER A 256 -11.61 10.67 17.61
CA SER A 256 -10.77 10.47 18.78
C SER A 256 -9.57 11.40 18.59
N LEU A 257 -9.60 12.54 19.30
CA LEU A 257 -8.51 13.51 19.37
C LEU A 257 -7.32 12.97 20.21
N ILE A 258 -7.42 11.72 20.66
CA ILE A 258 -6.50 11.06 21.57
C ILE A 258 -5.60 10.17 20.74
N ALA A 259 -4.30 10.39 20.83
CA ALA A 259 -3.29 9.60 20.14
C ALA A 259 -3.39 8.10 20.51
N PRO A 260 -3.18 7.19 19.55
CA PRO A 260 -3.20 5.74 19.78
C PRO A 260 -2.30 5.28 20.93
N GLU A 261 -1.16 5.92 21.12
CA GLU A 261 -0.18 5.67 22.18
C GLU A 261 -0.79 5.89 23.57
N LEU A 262 -1.57 6.96 23.75
CA LEU A 262 -2.28 7.24 25.00
C LEU A 262 -3.40 6.24 25.27
N LEU A 263 -4.11 5.82 24.22
CA LEU A 263 -5.13 4.77 24.33
C LEU A 263 -4.50 3.41 24.67
N ALA A 264 -3.31 3.12 24.14
CA ALA A 264 -2.57 1.90 24.44
C ALA A 264 -2.13 1.87 25.92
N ILE A 265 -1.66 3.00 26.46
CA ILE A 265 -1.32 3.11 27.89
C ILE A 265 -2.57 2.87 28.76
N ALA A 266 -3.70 3.53 28.43
CA ALA A 266 -4.95 3.35 29.18
C ALA A 266 -5.47 1.90 29.14
N LYS A 267 -5.42 1.24 27.97
CA LYS A 267 -5.79 -0.18 27.84
C LYS A 267 -4.79 -1.11 28.51
N GLY A 268 -3.50 -0.80 28.46
CA GLY A 268 -2.45 -1.55 29.15
C GLY A 268 -2.69 -1.59 30.66
N LEU A 269 -3.11 -0.45 31.24
CA LEU A 269 -3.50 -0.37 32.65
C LEU A 269 -4.74 -1.22 32.97
N GLU A 270 -5.74 -1.25 32.09
CA GLU A 270 -6.93 -2.09 32.23
C GLU A 270 -6.57 -3.59 32.24
N PHE A 271 -5.73 -4.05 31.29
CA PHE A 271 -5.28 -5.44 31.24
C PHE A 271 -4.41 -5.84 32.43
N ALA A 272 -3.64 -4.89 32.98
CA ALA A 272 -2.86 -5.10 34.19
C ALA A 272 -3.71 -5.05 35.48
N GLY A 273 -5.03 -4.88 35.36
CA GLY A 273 -5.92 -4.76 36.52
C GLY A 273 -5.64 -3.53 37.38
N TYR A 274 -5.07 -2.48 36.79
CA TYR A 274 -4.70 -1.23 37.46
C TYR A 274 -3.75 -1.44 38.65
N SER A 275 -2.84 -2.40 38.57
CA SER A 275 -1.87 -2.65 39.64
C SER A 275 -1.00 -1.42 39.93
N GLU A 276 -0.51 -1.32 41.16
CA GLU A 276 0.37 -0.23 41.60
C GLU A 276 1.62 -0.11 40.72
N GLU A 277 2.21 -1.25 40.39
CA GLU A 277 3.38 -1.31 39.53
C GLU A 277 3.06 -0.87 38.09
N ALA A 278 1.87 -1.18 37.59
CA ALA A 278 1.44 -0.74 36.25
C ALA A 278 1.14 0.76 36.21
N MET A 279 0.49 1.30 37.24
CA MET A 279 0.24 2.73 37.38
C MET A 279 1.54 3.54 37.42
N LYS A 280 2.53 3.08 38.18
CA LYS A 280 3.84 3.74 38.26
C LYS A 280 4.57 3.72 36.90
N ARG A 281 4.54 2.60 36.19
CA ARG A 281 5.16 2.49 34.85
C ARG A 281 4.46 3.37 33.82
N ALA A 282 3.12 3.40 33.84
CA ALA A 282 2.35 4.28 32.98
C ALA A 282 2.64 5.76 33.26
N GLU A 283 2.82 6.15 34.52
CA GLU A 283 3.23 7.50 34.89
C GLU A 283 4.59 7.87 34.27
N GLU A 284 5.59 6.99 34.40
CA GLU A 284 6.93 7.20 33.82
C GLU A 284 6.91 7.28 32.28
N GLU A 285 6.08 6.47 31.62
CA GLU A 285 5.91 6.51 30.16
C GLU A 285 5.20 7.78 29.69
N LEU A 286 4.18 8.24 30.41
CA LEU A 286 3.45 9.47 30.09
C LEU A 286 4.34 10.71 30.24
N TRP A 287 5.22 10.75 31.23
CA TRP A 287 6.19 11.85 31.34
C TRP A 287 7.14 11.90 30.14
N LYS A 288 7.69 10.75 29.71
CA LYS A 288 8.57 10.69 28.53
C LYS A 288 7.86 11.13 27.26
N LEU A 289 6.60 10.73 27.11
CA LEU A 289 5.77 11.13 25.97
C LEU A 289 5.53 12.65 25.98
N ILE A 290 5.16 13.22 27.13
CA ILE A 290 4.96 14.67 27.27
C ILE A 290 6.26 15.44 26.95
N ASP A 291 7.40 14.99 27.47
CA ASP A 291 8.70 15.62 27.20
C ASP A 291 9.03 15.64 25.70
N GLY A 292 8.74 14.55 24.98
CA GLY A 292 8.92 14.49 23.53
C GLY A 292 7.94 15.39 22.75
N LEU A 293 6.68 15.46 23.18
CA LEU A 293 5.69 16.31 22.53
C LEU A 293 5.98 17.81 22.72
N LEU A 294 6.62 18.18 23.83
CA LEU A 294 7.04 19.55 24.12
C LEU A 294 8.19 20.05 23.22
N GLU A 295 8.80 19.21 22.39
CA GLU A 295 9.78 19.64 21.39
C GLU A 295 9.16 20.52 20.29
N ASP A 296 7.88 20.29 19.95
CA ASP A 296 7.08 21.15 19.09
C ASP A 296 5.66 21.35 19.67
N PRO A 297 5.51 22.26 20.66
CA PRO A 297 4.29 22.36 21.45
C PRO A 297 3.12 22.97 20.68
N GLU A 298 3.36 23.71 19.59
CA GLU A 298 2.32 24.33 18.79
C GLU A 298 1.62 23.30 17.89
N GLU A 299 2.38 22.40 17.26
CA GLU A 299 1.83 21.30 16.48
C GLU A 299 1.21 20.20 17.38
N ASN A 300 1.76 19.99 18.57
CA ASN A 300 1.36 18.91 19.49
C ASN A 300 0.36 19.33 20.58
N ALA A 301 -0.16 20.55 20.56
CA ALA A 301 -0.95 21.12 21.67
C ALA A 301 -2.12 20.24 22.14
N ILE A 302 -2.83 19.59 21.21
CA ILE A 302 -3.96 18.70 21.51
C ILE A 302 -3.47 17.42 22.19
N GLU A 303 -2.39 16.83 21.67
CA GLU A 303 -1.84 15.58 22.19
C GLU A 303 -1.22 15.77 23.58
N ILE A 304 -0.53 16.90 23.80
CA ILE A 304 -0.02 17.32 25.12
C ILE A 304 -1.18 17.41 26.13
N ALA A 305 -2.29 18.04 25.74
CA ALA A 305 -3.44 18.19 26.63
C ALA A 305 -4.03 16.84 27.05
N TYR A 306 -4.11 15.87 26.14
CA TYR A 306 -4.58 14.53 26.46
C TYR A 306 -3.56 13.71 27.26
N ALA A 307 -2.27 13.80 26.94
CA ALA A 307 -1.22 13.13 27.68
C ALA A 307 -1.19 13.59 29.15
N VAL A 308 -1.27 14.91 29.37
CA VAL A 308 -1.36 15.50 30.72
C VAL A 308 -2.65 15.08 31.42
N LYS A 309 -3.78 15.00 30.71
CA LYS A 309 -5.05 14.53 31.28
C LYS A 309 -4.93 13.07 31.75
N LEU A 310 -4.39 12.16 30.94
CA LEU A 310 -4.20 10.76 31.34
C LEU A 310 -3.24 10.64 32.51
N LEU A 311 -2.13 11.39 32.48
CA LEU A 311 -1.17 11.44 33.56
C LEU A 311 -1.84 11.84 34.89
N ARG A 312 -2.73 12.84 34.87
CA ARG A 312 -3.47 13.26 36.08
C ARG A 312 -4.41 12.19 36.61
N LEU A 313 -5.03 11.41 35.73
CA LEU A 313 -5.91 10.31 36.14
C LEU A 313 -5.11 9.17 36.77
N VAL A 314 -3.96 8.82 36.18
CA VAL A 314 -3.02 7.83 36.74
C VAL A 314 -2.52 8.26 38.13
N GLN A 315 -2.06 9.51 38.27
CA GLN A 315 -1.59 10.06 39.55
C GLN A 315 -2.67 10.07 40.64
N ARG A 316 -3.93 10.29 40.27
CA ARG A 316 -5.08 10.29 41.18
C ARG A 316 -5.65 8.89 41.42
N ARG A 317 -5.14 7.87 40.72
CA ARG A 317 -5.69 6.51 40.68
C ARG A 317 -7.18 6.48 40.34
N ASP A 318 -7.59 7.37 39.44
CA ASP A 318 -8.97 7.46 38.98
C ASP A 318 -9.23 6.37 37.92
N VAL A 319 -9.48 5.15 38.39
CA VAL A 319 -9.68 3.97 37.54
C VAL A 319 -10.85 4.15 36.57
N GLU A 320 -11.94 4.78 37.03
CA GLU A 320 -13.12 5.02 36.19
C GLU A 320 -12.82 6.08 35.13
N GLY A 321 -12.10 7.14 35.49
CA GLY A 321 -11.61 8.14 34.54
C GLY A 321 -10.64 7.58 33.51
N ILE A 322 -9.76 6.65 33.89
CA ILE A 322 -8.83 5.96 32.98
C ILE A 322 -9.59 5.04 32.03
N ARG A 323 -10.55 4.26 32.53
CA ARG A 323 -11.38 3.36 31.71
C ARG A 323 -12.15 4.14 30.65
N ASN A 324 -12.69 5.31 31.02
CA ASN A 324 -13.45 6.17 30.12
C ASN A 324 -12.55 7.15 29.33
N PHE A 325 -11.23 7.03 29.41
CA PHE A 325 -10.31 8.00 28.84
C PHE A 325 -10.42 8.06 27.30
N GLY A 326 -10.66 6.91 26.65
CA GLY A 326 -10.81 6.78 25.20
C GLY A 326 -12.22 6.88 24.65
N GLY A 327 -13.22 7.14 25.51
CA GLY A 327 -14.65 6.97 25.20
C GLY A 327 -15.23 5.70 25.79
#